data_AF-A0AAD5CZ74-F1
#
_entry.id   AF-A0AAD5CZ74-F1
#
_cell.length_a   1.000
_cell.length_b   1.000
_cell.length_c   1.000
_cell.angle_alpha   90.00
_cell.angle_beta   90.00
_cell.angle_gamma   90.00
#
_symmetry.space_group_name_H-M   'P 1'
#
loop_
_entity.id
_entity.type
_entity.pdbx_description
1 polymer ?
#
loop_
_entity_poly.entity_id
_entity_poly.type
_entity_poly.pdbx_seq_one_letter_code
_entity_poly.pdbx_strand_id
1 'polypeptide(L)'
;MGKSKTSRKGKKAWRTNISTQDIQDFYEQSSKDALSGGSLTEVPSDSLFFLDKSRGDHAVKKRKDALAHAVADEMQKVYTKELRPAPVPLTVDGEVVNEEDMYFLDADNESDDDAEAKDADENDDADLEKRPFKTKRITRVQLNKRARNKAKLKMEAEVKKVKEFSKDLDSLPDIIDEIAREDEEKKNRHLRCVTAKQERLKSCPPRLGRHKFEPAPVQVLLSEEITGSLRKLKACCTLARDRYKSLEKRGILVPTAKSGRK
;
A
#
# COMPACT_ATOMS: atom_id res chain seq x y z
N MET A 1 72.20 -53.18 33.38
CA MET A 1 71.40 -52.21 32.59
C MET A 1 70.23 -51.72 33.45
N GLY A 2 70.42 -50.61 34.18
CA GLY A 2 69.38 -50.06 35.06
C GLY A 2 68.27 -49.39 34.24
N LYS A 3 67.02 -49.85 34.42
CA LYS A 3 65.85 -49.25 33.76
C LYS A 3 65.64 -47.82 34.28
N SER A 4 65.57 -46.84 33.39
CA SER A 4 65.37 -45.43 33.74
C SER A 4 64.01 -45.24 34.44
N LYS A 5 63.98 -44.43 35.50
CA LYS A 5 62.75 -44.12 36.22
C LYS A 5 61.86 -43.24 35.33
N THR A 6 60.83 -43.82 34.72
CA THR A 6 59.83 -43.06 33.99
C THR A 6 59.01 -42.22 34.96
N SER A 7 58.77 -40.95 34.61
CA SER A 7 57.97 -40.01 35.41
C SER A 7 56.63 -40.62 35.84
N ARG A 8 56.27 -40.47 37.12
CA ARG A 8 55.02 -41.00 37.72
C ARG A 8 53.74 -40.37 37.19
N LYS A 9 53.85 -39.29 36.41
CA LYS A 9 52.69 -38.57 35.85
C LYS A 9 52.39 -39.13 34.47
N GLY A 10 51.30 -39.89 34.37
CA GLY A 10 50.81 -40.44 33.11
C GLY A 10 50.37 -39.35 32.13
N LYS A 11 50.27 -39.69 30.83
CA LYS A 11 49.94 -38.75 29.74
C LYS A 11 48.71 -37.88 30.03
N LYS A 12 47.69 -38.40 30.74
CA LYS A 12 46.49 -37.64 31.12
C LYS A 12 46.80 -36.45 32.04
N ALA A 13 47.70 -36.60 33.02
CA ALA A 13 48.07 -35.53 33.94
C ALA A 13 48.87 -34.41 33.25
N TRP A 14 49.57 -34.73 32.16
CA TRP A 14 50.25 -33.72 31.33
C TRP A 14 49.25 -32.95 30.45
N ARG A 15 48.22 -33.63 29.91
CA ARG A 15 47.19 -32.98 29.07
C ARG A 15 46.34 -31.96 29.83
N THR A 16 46.13 -32.14 31.13
CA THR A 16 45.36 -31.20 31.97
C THR A 16 46.15 -29.97 32.38
N ASN A 17 47.48 -29.99 32.25
CA ASN A 17 48.35 -28.89 32.71
C ASN A 17 48.90 -28.05 31.54
N ILE A 18 48.48 -28.34 30.31
CA ILE A 18 48.80 -27.57 29.11
C ILE A 18 47.58 -26.70 28.83
N SER A 19 47.74 -25.38 28.98
CA SER A 19 46.67 -24.42 28.67
C SER A 19 46.34 -24.49 27.18
N THR A 20 45.07 -24.69 26.86
CA THR A 20 44.55 -24.58 25.48
C THR A 20 43.88 -23.24 25.23
N GLN A 21 44.00 -22.29 26.18
CA GLN A 21 43.28 -21.02 26.12
C GLN A 21 43.71 -20.19 24.90
N ASP A 22 45.01 -20.09 24.64
CA ASP A 22 45.54 -19.32 23.50
C ASP A 22 45.03 -19.86 22.15
N ILE A 23 44.81 -21.17 22.07
CA ILE A 23 44.25 -21.81 20.87
C ILE A 23 42.78 -21.45 20.72
N GLN A 24 42.03 -21.50 21.82
CA GLN A 24 40.59 -21.18 21.83
C GLN A 24 40.37 -19.70 21.52
N ASP A 25 41.16 -18.81 22.12
CA ASP A 25 41.10 -17.37 21.92
C ASP A 25 41.43 -17.03 20.46
N PHE A 26 42.41 -17.70 19.85
CA PHE A 26 42.72 -17.54 18.43
C PHE A 26 41.53 -17.90 17.52
N TYR A 27 40.85 -19.03 17.76
CA TYR A 27 39.68 -19.41 16.96
C TYR A 27 38.48 -18.49 17.19
N GLU A 28 38.29 -18.03 18.42
CA GLU A 28 37.22 -17.07 18.74
C GLU A 28 37.49 -15.71 18.06
N GLN A 29 38.73 -15.25 18.09
CA GLN A 29 39.16 -14.02 17.44
C GLN A 29 39.07 -14.12 15.91
N SER A 30 39.50 -15.24 15.34
CA SER A 30 39.36 -15.51 13.90
C SER A 30 37.89 -15.54 13.46
N SER A 31 37.01 -16.11 14.29
CA SER A 31 35.57 -16.13 14.02
C SER A 31 34.95 -14.72 14.09
N LYS A 32 35.39 -13.89 15.05
CA LYS A 32 34.97 -12.48 15.16
C LYS A 32 35.45 -11.66 13.97
N ASP A 33 36.73 -11.80 13.61
CA ASP A 33 37.35 -11.10 12.49
C ASP A 33 36.67 -11.48 11.16
N ALA A 34 36.32 -12.75 10.95
CA ALA A 34 35.54 -13.17 9.78
C ALA A 34 34.14 -12.54 9.72
N LEU A 35 33.48 -12.35 10.87
CA LEU A 35 32.18 -11.69 10.95
C LEU A 35 32.27 -10.16 10.78
N SER A 36 33.36 -9.54 11.20
CA SER A 36 33.59 -8.09 11.08
C SER A 36 34.23 -7.66 9.77
N GLY A 37 34.53 -8.58 8.87
CA GLY A 37 35.06 -8.30 7.53
C GLY A 37 36.59 -8.30 7.40
N GLY A 38 37.29 -8.96 8.32
CA GLY A 38 38.75 -9.12 8.32
C GLY A 38 39.39 -8.70 9.64
N SER A 39 40.67 -9.04 9.81
CA SER A 39 41.44 -8.64 10.99
C SER A 39 41.92 -7.19 10.85
N LEU A 40 41.76 -6.40 11.92
CA LEU A 40 42.12 -4.98 11.92
C LEU A 40 43.63 -4.75 11.71
N THR A 41 44.47 -5.73 12.05
CA THR A 41 45.93 -5.69 11.87
C THR A 41 46.36 -5.85 10.42
N GLU A 42 45.51 -6.44 9.57
CA GLU A 42 45.79 -6.65 8.14
C GLU A 42 45.40 -5.42 7.30
N VAL A 43 44.50 -4.56 7.80
CA VAL A 43 44.04 -3.37 7.09
C VAL A 43 45.10 -2.25 7.17
N PRO A 44 45.53 -1.68 6.03
CA PRO A 44 46.48 -0.55 6.03
C PRO A 44 45.93 0.64 6.82
N SER A 45 46.80 1.29 7.60
CA SER A 45 46.41 2.41 8.48
C SER A 45 45.72 3.56 7.74
N ASP A 46 46.10 3.80 6.49
CA ASP A 46 45.52 4.84 5.62
C ASP A 46 44.07 4.54 5.20
N SER A 47 43.64 3.28 5.29
CA SER A 47 42.26 2.87 4.99
C SER A 47 41.35 2.86 6.22
N LEU A 48 41.88 3.12 7.42
CA LEU A 48 41.09 3.11 8.66
C LEU A 48 40.14 4.31 8.77
N PHE A 49 40.49 5.43 8.14
CA PHE A 49 39.73 6.66 8.21
C PHE A 49 39.59 7.29 6.82
N PHE A 50 38.36 7.44 6.36
CA PHE A 50 38.06 8.25 5.18
C PHE A 50 37.30 9.51 5.61
N LEU A 51 37.69 10.65 5.05
CA LEU A 51 36.96 11.89 5.25
C LEU A 51 35.77 11.91 4.27
N ASP A 52 34.58 11.56 4.74
CA ASP A 52 33.35 11.57 3.95
C ASP A 52 32.96 13.02 3.59
N LYS A 53 33.42 13.48 2.42
CA LYS A 53 32.99 14.76 1.82
C LYS A 53 31.71 14.62 0.98
N SER A 54 31.17 13.41 0.84
CA SER A 54 29.99 13.13 0.00
C SER A 54 28.66 13.38 0.73
N ARG A 55 28.67 13.35 2.08
CA ARG A 55 27.56 13.86 2.90
C ARG A 55 27.64 15.38 3.05
N GLY A 56 27.53 16.11 1.95
CA GLY A 56 27.46 17.57 1.99
C GLY A 56 26.18 18.06 2.67
N ASP A 57 26.24 18.41 3.95
CA ASP A 57 25.20 19.08 4.73
C ASP A 57 23.75 18.57 4.55
N HIS A 58 23.54 17.37 4.02
CA HIS A 58 22.20 16.90 3.62
C HIS A 58 21.29 16.74 4.82
N ALA A 59 21.85 16.40 5.99
CA ALA A 59 21.12 16.38 7.24
C ALA A 59 20.69 17.79 7.70
N VAL A 60 21.53 18.81 7.44
CA VAL A 60 21.22 20.21 7.76
C VAL A 60 20.19 20.77 6.76
N LYS A 61 20.32 20.45 5.47
CA LYS A 61 19.37 20.81 4.41
C LYS A 61 17.99 20.20 4.67
N LYS A 62 17.90 18.88 4.94
CA LYS A 62 16.63 18.22 5.29
C LYS A 62 15.94 18.85 6.50
N ARG A 63 16.70 19.31 7.51
CA ARG A 63 16.14 20.01 8.67
C ARG A 63 15.60 21.39 8.31
N LYS A 64 16.29 22.13 7.44
CA LYS A 64 15.81 23.41 6.92
C LYS A 64 14.56 23.25 6.03
N ASP A 65 14.53 22.22 5.19
CA ASP A 65 13.38 21.92 4.33
C ASP A 65 12.14 21.53 5.15
N ALA A 66 12.32 20.71 6.20
CA ALA A 66 11.24 20.35 7.13
C ALA A 66 10.69 21.57 7.89
N LEU A 67 11.58 22.49 8.29
CA LEU A 67 11.17 23.75 8.93
C LEU A 67 10.40 24.64 7.95
N ALA A 68 10.84 24.75 6.70
CA ALA A 68 10.17 25.54 5.68
C ALA A 68 8.76 25.01 5.37
N HIS A 69 8.58 23.69 5.27
CA HIS A 69 7.25 23.09 5.08
C HIS A 69 6.30 23.36 6.26
N ALA A 70 6.77 23.20 7.50
CA ALA A 70 5.94 23.46 8.68
C ALA A 70 5.49 24.93 8.76
N VAL A 71 6.37 25.87 8.39
CA VAL A 71 6.04 27.30 8.34
C VAL A 71 5.01 27.58 7.22
N ALA A 72 5.15 26.95 6.06
CA ALA A 72 4.21 27.11 4.94
C ALA A 72 2.79 26.62 5.30
N ASP A 73 2.68 25.48 5.98
CA ASP A 73 1.38 24.92 6.41
C ASP A 73 0.66 25.84 7.41
N GLU A 74 1.40 26.42 8.37
CA GLU A 74 0.83 27.39 9.31
C GLU A 74 0.37 28.67 8.60
N MET A 75 1.13 29.17 7.63
CA MET A 75 0.73 30.32 6.82
C MET A 75 -0.51 30.05 5.97
N GLN A 76 -0.63 28.87 5.37
CA GLN A 76 -1.85 28.49 4.64
C GLN A 76 -3.07 28.45 5.56
N LYS A 77 -2.95 27.93 6.79
CA LYS A 77 -4.06 27.95 7.76
C LYS A 77 -4.50 29.37 8.10
N VAL A 78 -3.55 30.28 8.31
CA VAL A 78 -3.84 31.71 8.55
C VAL A 78 -4.58 32.31 7.35
N TYR A 79 -4.07 32.12 6.13
CA TYR A 79 -4.73 32.61 4.92
C TYR A 79 -6.12 32.04 4.71
N THR A 80 -6.31 30.72 4.92
CA THR A 80 -7.64 30.10 4.80
C THR A 80 -8.65 30.61 5.82
N LYS A 81 -8.18 31.14 6.95
CA LYS A 81 -9.03 31.73 7.98
C LYS A 81 -9.37 33.19 7.66
N GLU A 82 -8.41 33.94 7.11
CA GLU A 82 -8.56 35.37 6.79
C GLU A 82 -9.27 35.62 5.45
N LEU A 83 -9.05 34.78 4.45
CA LEU A 83 -9.57 34.96 3.08
C LEU A 83 -10.83 34.14 2.80
N ARG A 84 -11.39 33.43 3.79
CA ARG A 84 -12.56 32.58 3.55
C ARG A 84 -13.79 33.46 3.27
N PRO A 85 -14.50 33.25 2.15
CA PRO A 85 -15.86 33.76 2.01
C PRO A 85 -16.72 33.21 3.15
N ALA A 86 -17.62 34.03 3.68
CA ALA A 86 -18.59 33.56 4.67
C ALA A 86 -19.32 32.32 4.13
N PRO A 87 -19.54 31.27 4.94
CA PRO A 87 -20.23 30.07 4.48
C PRO A 87 -21.62 30.44 3.97
N VAL A 88 -21.95 29.98 2.76
CA VAL A 88 -23.27 30.20 2.16
C VAL A 88 -24.32 29.61 3.08
N PRO A 89 -25.37 30.35 3.46
CA PRO A 89 -26.43 29.84 4.31
C PRO A 89 -27.08 28.61 3.66
N LEU A 90 -27.29 27.56 4.46
CA LEU A 90 -27.85 26.27 4.02
C LEU A 90 -29.31 26.38 3.54
N THR A 91 -30.01 27.43 3.95
CA THR A 91 -31.37 27.75 3.53
C THR A 91 -31.40 29.19 3.08
N VAL A 92 -31.54 29.37 1.77
CA VAL A 92 -32.03 30.61 1.16
C VAL A 92 -33.52 30.40 1.02
N ASP A 93 -34.34 31.24 1.66
CA ASP A 93 -35.79 31.20 1.48
C ASP A 93 -36.08 31.53 0.01
N GLY A 94 -36.39 30.50 -0.78
CA GLY A 94 -36.56 30.63 -2.22
C GLY A 94 -37.88 31.29 -2.56
N GLU A 95 -37.83 32.38 -3.32
CA GLU A 95 -38.98 32.83 -4.11
C GLU A 95 -39.30 31.77 -5.18
N VAL A 96 -40.59 31.54 -5.41
CA VAL A 96 -41.11 30.51 -6.31
C VAL A 96 -40.73 30.86 -7.75
N VAL A 97 -39.96 29.98 -8.40
CA VAL A 97 -39.58 30.12 -9.82
C VAL A 97 -40.79 29.78 -10.69
N ASN A 98 -41.14 30.67 -11.64
CA ASN A 98 -42.27 30.52 -12.53
C ASN A 98 -42.06 29.37 -13.55
N GLU A 99 -43.16 28.74 -13.96
CA GLU A 99 -43.23 27.53 -14.81
C GLU A 99 -42.62 27.71 -16.22
N GLU A 100 -42.28 28.93 -16.60
CA GLU A 100 -41.76 29.31 -17.92
C GLU A 100 -40.26 28.96 -18.11
N ASP A 101 -39.49 28.83 -17.01
CA ASP A 101 -38.04 28.55 -17.08
C ASP A 101 -37.70 27.05 -17.12
N MET A 102 -38.71 26.17 -17.02
CA MET A 102 -38.52 24.72 -16.99
C MET A 102 -38.39 24.10 -18.41
N TYR A 103 -38.58 24.89 -19.46
CA TYR A 103 -38.73 24.42 -20.84
C TYR A 103 -37.44 24.37 -21.68
N PHE A 104 -36.27 24.66 -21.11
CA PHE A 104 -35.00 24.75 -21.86
C PHE A 104 -34.18 23.44 -21.96
N LEU A 105 -34.71 22.29 -21.53
CA LEU A 105 -33.93 21.04 -21.40
C LEU A 105 -34.36 19.86 -22.31
N ASP A 106 -35.47 19.96 -23.05
CA ASP A 106 -36.05 18.82 -23.78
C ASP A 106 -35.88 18.85 -25.32
N ALA A 107 -34.97 19.67 -25.85
CA ALA A 107 -34.91 19.95 -27.30
C ALA A 107 -34.07 18.99 -28.18
N ASP A 108 -33.40 17.95 -27.65
CA ASP A 108 -32.35 17.23 -28.40
C ASP A 108 -32.52 15.68 -28.48
N ASN A 109 -33.74 15.14 -28.51
CA ASN A 109 -33.95 13.71 -28.76
C ASN A 109 -35.01 13.42 -29.85
N GLU A 110 -34.76 13.91 -31.06
CA GLU A 110 -35.42 13.43 -32.29
C GLU A 110 -34.52 12.40 -33.00
N SER A 111 -34.88 11.12 -32.93
CA SER A 111 -34.43 10.09 -33.85
C SER A 111 -35.61 9.73 -34.75
N ASP A 112 -35.50 10.19 -35.99
CA ASP A 112 -36.36 9.94 -37.13
C ASP A 112 -36.23 8.48 -37.63
N ASP A 113 -37.35 7.78 -37.79
CA ASP A 113 -37.47 6.64 -38.72
C ASP A 113 -38.98 6.41 -39.01
N ASP A 114 -39.38 6.97 -40.14
CA ASP A 114 -40.68 6.93 -40.80
C ASP A 114 -40.89 5.61 -41.58
N ALA A 115 -42.07 4.98 -41.44
CA ALA A 115 -42.71 4.16 -42.48
C ALA A 115 -44.17 3.80 -42.12
N GLU A 116 -45.07 4.64 -42.59
CA GLU A 116 -46.47 4.42 -43.03
C GLU A 116 -46.97 2.96 -43.20
N ALA A 117 -48.17 2.67 -42.64
CA ALA A 117 -49.34 2.24 -43.42
C ALA A 117 -50.60 2.22 -42.54
N LYS A 118 -51.51 3.17 -42.82
CA LYS A 118 -52.90 3.17 -42.39
C LYS A 118 -53.70 2.14 -43.19
N ASP A 119 -54.64 1.47 -42.53
CA ASP A 119 -55.96 1.17 -43.10
C ASP A 119 -56.97 1.15 -41.96
N ALA A 120 -57.94 2.05 -42.06
CA ALA A 120 -59.12 2.15 -41.21
C ALA A 120 -60.27 1.39 -41.87
N ASP A 121 -61.03 0.64 -41.09
CA ASP A 121 -62.44 0.39 -41.40
C ASP A 121 -63.24 0.38 -40.08
N GLU A 122 -64.37 1.08 -40.10
CA GLU A 122 -65.20 1.43 -38.95
C GLU A 122 -66.19 0.32 -38.57
N ASN A 123 -66.44 0.22 -37.25
CA ASN A 123 -67.65 -0.24 -36.55
C ASN A 123 -68.42 -1.50 -37.03
N ASP A 124 -68.47 -2.51 -36.17
CA ASP A 124 -69.76 -3.03 -35.66
C ASP A 124 -69.55 -3.88 -34.39
N ASP A 125 -70.37 -3.56 -33.38
CA ASP A 125 -70.55 -4.30 -32.13
C ASP A 125 -71.08 -5.72 -32.38
N ALA A 126 -70.42 -6.76 -31.82
CA ALA A 126 -71.08 -7.94 -31.25
C ALA A 126 -70.07 -8.95 -30.70
N ASP A 127 -70.23 -9.27 -29.43
CA ASP A 127 -69.73 -10.47 -28.77
C ASP A 127 -70.02 -11.73 -29.62
N LEU A 128 -68.97 -12.35 -30.17
CA LEU A 128 -69.03 -13.66 -30.80
C LEU A 128 -67.81 -14.48 -30.40
N GLU A 129 -68.00 -15.24 -29.33
CA GLU A 129 -67.57 -16.63 -29.12
C GLU A 129 -66.24 -17.06 -29.79
N LYS A 130 -65.33 -17.57 -28.97
CA LYS A 130 -64.09 -18.27 -29.36
C LYS A 130 -64.32 -19.30 -30.47
N ARG A 131 -64.26 -18.88 -31.74
CA ARG A 131 -64.21 -19.78 -32.89
C ARG A 131 -62.82 -20.45 -32.90
N PRO A 132 -62.71 -21.78 -32.96
CA PRO A 132 -61.41 -22.41 -33.14
C PRO A 132 -60.89 -22.01 -34.53
N PHE A 133 -59.86 -21.17 -34.57
CA PHE A 133 -59.15 -20.85 -35.81
C PHE A 133 -58.64 -22.16 -36.41
N LYS A 134 -59.27 -22.62 -37.50
CA LYS A 134 -58.83 -23.82 -38.22
C LYS A 134 -57.44 -23.54 -38.77
N THR A 135 -56.41 -24.14 -38.17
CA THR A 135 -55.05 -24.02 -38.66
C THR A 135 -54.98 -24.63 -40.06
N LYS A 136 -54.56 -23.84 -41.06
CA LYS A 136 -54.40 -24.33 -42.43
C LYS A 136 -53.37 -25.47 -42.42
N ARG A 137 -53.74 -26.66 -42.92
CA ARG A 137 -52.84 -27.83 -42.95
C ARG A 137 -51.62 -27.51 -43.83
N ILE A 138 -50.45 -27.42 -43.21
CA ILE A 138 -49.20 -27.10 -43.90
C ILE A 138 -48.90 -28.22 -44.91
N THR A 139 -48.56 -27.82 -46.14
CA THR A 139 -48.22 -28.78 -47.19
C THR A 139 -46.82 -29.35 -46.99
N ARG A 140 -46.58 -30.58 -47.46
CA ARG A 140 -45.27 -31.25 -47.39
C ARG A 140 -44.13 -30.41 -48.02
N VAL A 141 -44.45 -29.63 -49.06
CA VAL A 141 -43.51 -28.71 -49.72
C VAL A 141 -43.11 -27.54 -48.79
N GLN A 142 -44.06 -26.95 -48.06
CA GLN A 142 -43.79 -25.89 -47.09
C GLN A 142 -42.92 -26.40 -45.92
N LEU A 143 -43.14 -27.64 -45.46
CA LEU A 143 -42.27 -28.29 -44.46
C LEU A 143 -40.83 -28.46 -44.95
N ASN A 144 -40.64 -28.94 -46.18
CA ASN A 144 -39.30 -29.10 -46.77
C ASN A 144 -38.60 -27.75 -46.99
N LYS A 145 -39.33 -26.71 -47.42
CA LYS A 145 -38.78 -25.35 -47.56
C LYS A 145 -38.34 -24.78 -46.21
N ARG A 146 -39.14 -24.97 -45.15
CA ARG A 146 -38.80 -24.57 -43.77
C ARG A 146 -37.60 -25.35 -43.24
N ALA A 147 -37.51 -26.65 -43.50
CA ALA A 147 -36.37 -27.47 -43.11
C ALA A 147 -35.06 -27.01 -43.78
N ARG A 148 -35.10 -26.69 -45.09
CA ARG A 148 -33.94 -26.16 -45.82
C ARG A 148 -33.47 -24.81 -45.29
N ASN A 149 -34.39 -23.89 -45.02
CA ASN A 149 -34.05 -22.59 -44.44
C ASN A 149 -33.53 -22.74 -43.00
N LYS A 150 -34.12 -23.61 -42.19
CA LYS A 150 -33.64 -23.91 -40.83
C LYS A 150 -32.22 -24.49 -40.86
N ALA A 151 -31.91 -25.36 -41.81
CA ALA A 151 -30.56 -25.90 -41.99
C ALA A 151 -29.56 -24.81 -42.41
N LYS A 152 -29.92 -23.93 -43.36
CA LYS A 152 -29.09 -22.79 -43.75
C LYS A 152 -28.79 -21.86 -42.57
N LEU A 153 -29.82 -21.46 -41.82
CA LEU A 153 -29.67 -20.61 -40.64
C LEU A 153 -28.76 -21.25 -39.58
N LYS A 154 -28.82 -22.58 -39.40
CA LYS A 154 -27.92 -23.30 -38.49
C LYS A 154 -26.47 -23.25 -38.97
N MET A 155 -26.24 -23.54 -40.25
CA MET A 155 -24.88 -23.48 -40.83
C MET A 155 -24.31 -22.07 -40.77
N GLU A 156 -25.11 -21.05 -41.08
CA GLU A 156 -24.71 -19.64 -40.94
C GLU A 156 -24.40 -19.27 -39.49
N ALA A 157 -25.20 -19.75 -38.53
CA ALA A 157 -24.93 -19.55 -37.11
C ALA A 157 -23.65 -20.26 -36.66
N GLU A 158 -23.37 -21.47 -37.14
CA GLU A 158 -22.13 -22.20 -36.84
C GLU A 158 -20.90 -21.48 -37.42
N VAL A 159 -20.99 -20.99 -38.67
CA VAL A 159 -19.93 -20.18 -39.28
C VAL A 159 -19.71 -18.88 -38.51
N LYS A 160 -20.78 -18.20 -38.06
CA LYS A 160 -20.67 -17.01 -37.20
C LYS A 160 -19.95 -17.33 -35.90
N LYS A 161 -20.30 -18.42 -35.22
CA LYS A 161 -19.62 -18.88 -33.99
C LYS A 161 -18.14 -19.16 -34.23
N VAL A 162 -17.79 -19.89 -35.29
CA VAL A 162 -16.38 -20.17 -35.62
C VAL A 162 -15.60 -18.88 -35.88
N LYS A 163 -16.22 -17.90 -36.55
CA LYS A 163 -15.62 -16.58 -36.77
C LYS A 163 -15.46 -15.78 -35.48
N GLU A 164 -16.42 -15.85 -34.55
CA GLU A 164 -16.32 -15.26 -33.22
C GLU A 164 -15.16 -15.89 -32.43
N PHE A 165 -15.09 -17.22 -32.37
CA PHE A 165 -13.97 -17.92 -31.73
C PHE A 165 -12.61 -17.57 -32.36
N SER A 166 -12.52 -17.44 -33.68
CA SER A 166 -11.27 -17.00 -34.33
C SER A 166 -10.83 -15.61 -33.86
N LYS A 167 -11.76 -14.66 -33.74
CA LYS A 167 -11.46 -13.30 -33.25
C LYS A 167 -10.98 -13.33 -31.79
N ASP A 168 -11.57 -14.19 -30.97
CA ASP A 168 -11.14 -14.37 -29.58
C ASP A 168 -9.72 -14.96 -29.52
N LEU A 169 -9.40 -15.90 -30.41
CA LEU A 169 -8.04 -16.46 -30.53
C LEU A 169 -7.03 -15.40 -31.00
N ASP A 170 -7.41 -14.59 -31.97
CA ASP A 170 -6.55 -13.53 -32.52
C ASP A 170 -6.24 -12.44 -31.48
N SER A 171 -7.13 -12.21 -30.51
CA SER A 171 -6.94 -11.25 -29.42
C SER A 171 -6.18 -11.80 -28.20
N LEU A 172 -5.86 -13.10 -28.16
CA LEU A 172 -5.11 -13.70 -27.05
C LEU A 172 -3.75 -13.04 -26.75
N PRO A 173 -2.93 -12.65 -27.75
CA PRO A 173 -1.66 -11.97 -27.48
C PRO A 173 -1.85 -10.66 -26.73
N ASP A 174 -2.86 -9.86 -27.11
CA ASP A 174 -3.17 -8.58 -26.46
C ASP A 174 -3.63 -8.81 -25.02
N ILE A 175 -4.44 -9.84 -24.78
CA ILE A 175 -4.90 -10.24 -23.44
C ILE A 175 -3.71 -10.69 -22.57
N ILE A 176 -2.77 -11.45 -23.13
CA ILE A 176 -1.56 -11.89 -22.41
C ILE A 176 -0.71 -10.67 -22.01
N ASP A 177 -0.53 -9.72 -22.92
CA ASP A 177 0.21 -8.49 -22.66
C ASP A 177 -0.49 -7.59 -21.63
N GLU A 178 -1.82 -7.56 -21.63
CA GLU A 178 -2.63 -6.87 -20.62
C GLU A 178 -2.47 -7.52 -19.23
N ILE A 179 -2.59 -8.85 -19.14
CA ILE A 179 -2.38 -9.59 -17.89
C ILE A 179 -0.96 -9.36 -17.35
N ALA A 180 0.06 -9.38 -18.22
CA ALA A 180 1.43 -9.12 -17.84
C ALA A 180 1.61 -7.70 -17.25
N ARG A 181 1.03 -6.69 -17.89
CA ARG A 181 1.02 -5.30 -17.39
C ARG A 181 0.31 -5.18 -16.05
N GLU A 182 -0.85 -5.82 -15.88
CA GLU A 182 -1.60 -5.79 -14.63
C GLU A 182 -0.84 -6.48 -13.48
N ASP A 183 -0.18 -7.60 -13.76
CA ASP A 183 0.65 -8.31 -12.79
C ASP A 183 1.89 -7.51 -12.37
N GLU A 184 2.52 -6.81 -13.30
CA GLU A 184 3.59 -5.85 -12.99
C GLU A 184 3.09 -4.72 -12.10
N GLU A 185 1.90 -4.17 -12.38
CA GLU A 185 1.31 -3.14 -11.56
C GLU A 185 0.98 -3.66 -10.14
N LYS A 186 0.40 -4.85 -10.03
CA LYS A 186 0.12 -5.54 -8.75
C LYS A 186 1.42 -5.78 -7.97
N LYS A 187 2.49 -6.25 -8.63
CA LYS A 187 3.82 -6.43 -8.02
C LYS A 187 4.38 -5.09 -7.53
N ASN A 188 4.28 -4.03 -8.33
CA ASN A 188 4.73 -2.69 -7.95
C ASN A 188 3.94 -2.13 -6.76
N ARG A 189 2.60 -2.31 -6.74
CA ARG A 189 1.74 -1.95 -5.60
C ARG A 189 2.16 -2.72 -4.34
N HIS A 190 2.43 -4.02 -4.47
CA HIS A 190 2.92 -4.83 -3.35
C HIS A 190 4.29 -4.36 -2.84
N LEU A 191 5.24 -4.11 -3.74
CA LEU A 191 6.57 -3.60 -3.39
C LEU A 191 6.49 -2.24 -2.68
N ARG A 192 5.61 -1.33 -3.12
CA ARG A 192 5.35 -0.06 -2.42
C ARG A 192 4.84 -0.29 -1.00
N CYS A 193 3.88 -1.19 -0.81
CA CYS A 193 3.36 -1.53 0.51
C CYS A 193 4.42 -2.16 1.43
N VAL A 194 5.23 -3.08 0.91
CA VAL A 194 6.32 -3.72 1.65
C VAL A 194 7.37 -2.69 2.04
N THR A 195 7.78 -1.82 1.11
CA THR A 195 8.76 -0.77 1.34
C THR A 195 8.27 0.22 2.40
N ALA A 196 7.03 0.72 2.28
CA ALA A 196 6.43 1.59 3.27
C ALA A 196 6.32 0.93 4.65
N LYS A 197 6.01 -0.38 4.70
CA LYS A 197 6.00 -1.15 5.96
C LYS A 197 7.40 -1.24 6.56
N GLN A 198 8.44 -1.51 5.75
CA GLN A 198 9.83 -1.55 6.21
C GLN A 198 10.30 -0.17 6.71
N GLU A 199 10.01 0.90 5.99
CA GLU A 199 10.32 2.27 6.42
C GLU A 199 9.61 2.63 7.72
N ARG A 200 8.34 2.26 7.86
CA ARG A 200 7.59 2.46 9.10
C ARG A 200 8.18 1.68 10.28
N LEU A 201 8.65 0.45 10.04
CA LEU A 201 9.32 -0.37 11.07
C LEU A 201 10.68 0.21 11.49
N LYS A 202 11.39 0.91 10.59
CA LYS A 202 12.65 1.61 10.91
C LYS A 202 12.42 2.82 11.83
N SER A 203 11.30 3.54 11.65
CA SER A 203 10.99 4.76 12.42
C SER A 203 10.21 4.51 13.70
N CYS A 204 9.26 3.56 13.67
CA CYS A 204 8.34 3.30 14.78
C CYS A 204 8.21 1.80 15.06
N PRO A 205 8.00 1.41 16.34
CA PRO A 205 7.73 0.02 16.67
C PRO A 205 6.44 -0.49 16.02
N PRO A 206 6.32 -1.82 15.82
CA PRO A 206 5.07 -2.46 15.46
C PRO A 206 3.94 -2.09 16.43
N ARG A 207 2.72 -1.93 15.92
CA ARG A 207 1.55 -1.66 16.75
C ARG A 207 1.13 -2.94 17.47
N LEU A 208 1.39 -3.00 18.77
CA LEU A 208 1.04 -4.15 19.62
C LEU A 208 -0.37 -4.06 20.23
N GLY A 209 -1.00 -2.88 20.22
CA GLY A 209 -2.30 -2.68 20.84
C GLY A 209 -3.09 -1.50 20.30
N ARG A 210 -4.07 -1.04 21.08
CA ARG A 210 -5.00 0.03 20.69
C ARG A 210 -4.28 1.36 20.46
N HIS A 211 -3.28 1.71 21.27
CA HIS A 211 -2.57 2.98 21.14
C HIS A 211 -1.29 2.85 20.31
N LYS A 212 -0.93 3.95 19.63
CA LYS A 212 0.32 4.06 18.87
C LYS A 212 1.45 4.48 19.82
N PHE A 213 2.67 4.07 19.52
CA PHE A 213 3.83 4.58 20.25
C PHE A 213 4.06 6.04 19.89
N GLU A 214 4.10 6.88 20.92
CA GLU A 214 4.49 8.28 20.81
C GLU A 214 5.84 8.47 21.49
N PRO A 215 6.83 9.05 20.77
CA PRO A 215 8.13 9.34 21.37
C PRO A 215 7.96 10.37 22.49
N ALA A 216 8.77 10.23 23.54
CA ALA A 216 8.82 11.24 24.58
C ALA A 216 9.28 12.58 23.98
N PRO A 217 8.70 13.72 24.40
CA PRO A 217 9.19 15.03 23.97
C PRO A 217 10.68 15.16 24.34
N VAL A 218 11.46 15.67 23.40
CA VAL A 218 12.90 15.86 23.59
C VAL A 218 13.08 16.89 24.70
N GLN A 219 13.72 16.47 25.79
CA GLN A 219 13.97 17.36 26.92
C GLN A 219 15.26 18.12 26.66
N VAL A 220 15.11 19.41 26.41
CA VAL A 220 16.20 20.36 26.26
C VAL A 220 16.02 21.45 27.29
N LEU A 221 17.13 21.87 27.91
CA LEU A 221 17.14 23.08 28.71
C LEU A 221 17.12 24.28 27.77
N LEU A 222 16.35 25.30 28.12
CA LEU A 222 16.36 26.57 27.38
C LEU A 222 17.65 27.34 27.67
N SER A 223 18.02 28.27 26.79
CA SER A 223 19.22 29.11 26.96
C SER A 223 19.25 29.89 28.28
N GLU A 224 18.09 30.27 28.79
CA GLU A 224 17.93 30.94 30.09
C GLU A 224 18.18 30.00 31.29
N GLU A 225 17.94 28.70 31.10
CA GLU A 225 18.08 27.67 32.14
C GLU A 225 19.48 27.03 32.14
N ILE A 226 20.20 27.13 31.02
CA ILE A 226 21.60 26.71 30.90
C ILE A 226 22.47 27.72 31.63
N THR A 227 22.68 27.47 32.92
CA THR A 227 23.65 28.21 33.72
C THR A 227 24.99 27.48 33.71
N GLY A 228 26.11 28.21 33.74
CA GLY A 228 27.46 27.61 33.79
C GLY A 228 27.79 26.87 35.11
N SER A 229 26.81 26.66 35.99
CA SER A 229 26.98 26.00 37.28
C SER A 229 26.09 24.76 37.38
N LEU A 230 26.70 23.60 37.54
CA LEU A 230 26.01 22.31 37.73
C LEU A 230 25.05 22.31 38.94
N ARG A 231 25.32 23.12 39.97
CA ARG A 231 24.44 23.21 41.16
C ARG A 231 23.10 23.89 40.87
N LYS A 232 23.04 24.71 39.81
CA LYS A 232 21.83 25.43 39.38
C LYS A 232 21.09 24.73 38.25
N LEU A 233 21.59 23.60 37.76
CA LEU A 233 20.98 22.84 36.68
C LEU A 233 19.66 22.21 37.16
N LYS A 234 18.56 22.53 36.50
CA LYS A 234 17.27 21.87 36.76
C LYS A 234 17.38 20.40 36.42
N ALA A 235 16.96 19.53 37.33
CA ALA A 235 16.91 18.09 37.08
C ALA A 235 15.97 17.80 35.91
N CYS A 236 16.50 17.32 34.79
CA CYS A 236 15.71 16.79 33.67
C CYS A 236 15.30 15.33 33.94
N CYS A 237 14.25 14.88 33.25
CA CYS A 237 13.62 13.55 33.21
C CYS A 237 13.82 12.57 34.37
N THR A 238 12.72 11.98 34.84
CA THR A 238 12.81 10.74 35.61
C THR A 238 13.30 9.59 34.73
N LEU A 239 14.41 8.95 35.13
CA LEU A 239 14.99 7.80 34.43
C LEU A 239 13.95 6.70 34.15
N ALA A 240 13.03 6.49 35.10
CA ALA A 240 11.94 5.53 34.96
C ALA A 240 11.07 5.80 33.71
N ARG A 241 10.80 7.07 33.40
CA ARG A 241 9.95 7.44 32.26
C ARG A 241 10.66 7.23 30.92
N ASP A 242 11.97 7.48 30.89
CA ASP A 242 12.83 7.18 29.74
C ASP A 242 12.93 5.66 29.50
N ARG A 243 13.18 4.88 30.55
CA ARG A 243 13.19 3.41 30.49
C ARG A 243 11.85 2.84 30.02
N TYR A 244 10.73 3.36 30.53
CA TYR A 244 9.38 2.97 30.12
C TYR A 244 9.15 3.22 28.62
N LYS A 245 9.48 4.43 28.13
CA LYS A 245 9.36 4.78 26.72
C LYS A 245 10.32 3.97 25.82
N SER A 246 11.49 3.60 26.33
CA SER A 246 12.41 2.69 25.66
C SER A 246 11.85 1.26 25.54
N LEU A 247 11.14 0.75 26.55
CA LEU A 247 10.45 -0.54 26.49
C LEU A 247 9.29 -0.53 25.47
N GLU A 248 8.52 0.56 25.42
CA GLU A 248 7.49 0.74 24.38
C GLU A 248 8.11 0.82 22.98
N LYS A 249 9.21 1.57 22.80
CA LYS A 249 9.94 1.67 21.52
C LYS A 249 10.49 0.33 21.04
N ARG A 250 10.86 -0.56 21.98
CA ARG A 250 11.31 -1.93 21.68
C ARG A 250 10.17 -2.91 21.43
N GLY A 251 8.92 -2.51 21.67
CA GLY A 251 7.77 -3.39 21.58
C GLY A 251 7.73 -4.47 22.66
N ILE A 252 8.40 -4.25 23.81
CA ILE A 252 8.27 -5.14 24.96
C ILE A 252 7.01 -4.78 25.75
N LEU A 253 6.69 -3.49 25.79
CA LEU A 253 5.52 -2.97 26.48
C LEU A 253 4.55 -2.34 25.47
N VAL A 254 3.26 -2.57 25.66
CA VAL A 254 2.21 -1.98 24.82
C VAL A 254 2.02 -0.51 25.20
N PRO A 255 2.03 0.43 24.24
CA PRO A 255 1.70 1.82 24.53
C PRO A 255 0.31 1.95 25.16
N THR A 256 0.22 2.70 26.26
CA THR A 256 -1.03 2.95 26.97
C THR A 256 -1.36 4.43 26.95
N ALA A 257 -2.64 4.78 26.79
CA ALA A 257 -3.08 6.14 27.07
C ALA A 257 -3.07 6.37 28.58
N LYS A 258 -2.68 7.58 29.01
CA LYS A 258 -2.88 7.98 30.39
C LYS A 258 -4.38 7.99 30.66
N SER A 259 -4.87 7.06 31.47
CA SER A 259 -6.20 7.21 32.07
C SER A 259 -6.10 8.41 33.01
N GLY A 260 -6.61 9.57 32.59
CA GLY A 260 -6.84 10.66 33.52
C GLY A 260 -7.79 10.14 34.58
N ARG A 261 -7.30 9.97 35.82
CA ARG A 261 -8.22 9.87 36.95
C ARG A 261 -8.93 11.22 37.00
N LYS A 262 -10.25 11.21 36.77
CA LYS A 262 -11.11 12.34 37.09
C LYS A 262 -11.08 12.56 38.61
#